data_AF-A0A376W9P0-F1
#
_entry.id   AF-A0A376W9P0-F1
#
_cell.length_a   1.000
_cell.length_b   1.000
_cell.length_c   1.000
_cell.angle_alpha   90.00
_cell.angle_beta   90.00
_cell.angle_gamma   90.00
#
_symmetry.space_group_name_H-M   'P 1'
#
loop_
_entity.id
_entity.type
_entity.pdbx_description
1 polymer ?
#
loop_
_entity_poly.entity_id
_entity_poly.type
_entity_poly.pdbx_seq_one_letter_code
_entity_poly.pdbx_strand_id
1 'polypeptide(L)'
;MVETKKIGQKLAAADIQDANFYPEGMHVQKCENWRRYLNAERENIAAGLTMPEQKNTQLAQMADSERAQMLAGRFDGVCVHPESEIVHVWRGGVWCPVSTMELSREMVAIYSEHRATFSKRVINNAVEALKVIAEPMGEPSGDLLPFANGALDLKTGEFSPHTPENWITTNNGIEYTPPAPGETSAITRQTFINGLSTQPEKTRAR
;
A
#
# COMPACT_ATOMS: atom_id res chain seq x y z
N MET A 1 20.71 36.62 1.05
CA MET A 1 21.01 35.90 2.32
C MET A 1 20.31 34.54 2.41
N VAL A 2 19.02 34.41 2.06
CA VAL A 2 18.28 33.12 2.13
C VAL A 2 18.88 32.04 1.21
N GLU A 3 19.26 32.39 -0.02
CA GLU A 3 19.84 31.43 -0.99
C GLU A 3 21.21 30.89 -0.55
N THR A 4 22.07 31.72 0.03
CA THR A 4 23.39 31.30 0.55
C THR A 4 23.27 30.27 1.67
N LYS A 5 22.26 30.44 2.56
CA LYS A 5 21.99 29.50 3.65
C LYS A 5 21.58 28.12 3.12
N LYS A 6 20.69 28.09 2.12
CA LYS A 6 20.26 26.85 1.46
C LYS A 6 21.41 26.12 0.79
N ILE A 7 22.29 26.85 0.10
CA ILE A 7 23.49 26.26 -0.53
C ILE A 7 24.37 25.60 0.55
N GLY A 8 24.62 26.29 1.66
CA GLY A 8 25.35 25.75 2.81
C GLY A 8 24.78 24.45 3.37
N GLN A 9 23.46 24.43 3.58
CA GLN A 9 22.74 23.26 4.10
C GLN A 9 22.84 22.05 3.16
N LYS A 10 22.74 22.27 1.85
CA LYS A 10 22.89 21.21 0.83
C LYS A 10 24.30 20.64 0.82
N LEU A 11 25.33 21.49 0.90
CA LEU A 11 26.73 21.05 0.97
C LEU A 11 27.01 20.24 2.24
N ALA A 12 26.48 20.69 3.39
CA ALA A 12 26.60 20.00 4.67
C ALA A 12 25.90 18.63 4.65
N ALA A 13 24.70 18.53 4.06
CA ALA A 13 23.96 17.28 3.90
C ALA A 13 24.64 16.27 2.96
N ALA A 14 25.44 16.74 2.00
CA ALA A 14 26.25 15.92 1.10
C ALA A 14 27.62 15.50 1.69
N ASP A 15 27.83 15.75 2.99
CA ASP A 15 29.06 15.48 3.74
C ASP A 15 30.33 16.16 3.17
N ILE A 16 30.15 17.31 2.51
CA ILE A 16 31.27 18.10 2.01
C ILE A 16 31.99 18.76 3.20
N GLN A 17 33.27 18.46 3.35
CA GLN A 17 34.10 18.94 4.45
C GLN A 17 34.63 20.35 4.20
N ASP A 18 34.89 20.67 2.93
CA ASP A 18 35.60 21.88 2.51
C ASP A 18 34.90 22.55 1.35
N ALA A 19 34.51 23.80 1.56
CA ALA A 19 33.98 24.65 0.52
C ALA A 19 34.50 26.08 0.70
N ASN A 20 34.79 26.72 -0.43
CA ASN A 20 35.17 28.13 -0.49
C ASN A 20 34.01 28.91 -1.10
N PHE A 21 33.52 29.91 -0.39
CA PHE A 21 32.44 30.77 -0.85
C PHE A 21 32.98 32.13 -1.26
N TYR A 22 32.54 32.56 -2.45
CA TYR A 22 32.92 33.83 -3.05
C TYR A 22 31.66 34.72 -3.13
N PRO A 23 31.37 35.54 -2.10
CA PRO A 23 30.14 36.32 -2.01
C PRO A 23 29.96 37.31 -3.17
N GLU A 24 31.06 37.74 -3.78
CA GLU A 24 31.12 38.74 -4.85
C GLU A 24 31.55 38.13 -6.21
N GLY A 25 31.63 36.80 -6.29
CA GLY A 25 32.05 36.06 -7.49
C GLY A 25 33.53 35.65 -7.52
N MET A 26 33.85 34.65 -8.35
CA MET A 26 35.18 34.00 -8.38
C MET A 26 36.33 34.89 -8.84
N HIS A 27 36.05 36.05 -9.42
CA HIS A 27 37.07 37.01 -9.88
C HIS A 27 37.50 38.01 -8.80
N VAL A 28 36.91 37.94 -7.61
CA VAL A 28 37.24 38.79 -6.46
C VAL A 28 38.06 38.00 -5.44
N GLN A 29 39.10 38.60 -4.85
CA GLN A 29 40.00 37.94 -3.89
C GLN A 29 39.36 37.56 -2.55
N LYS A 30 38.10 37.94 -2.30
CA LYS A 30 37.41 37.68 -1.04
C LYS A 30 36.81 36.27 -1.06
N CYS A 31 37.46 35.36 -0.32
CA CYS A 31 37.07 33.97 -0.17
C CYS A 31 36.80 33.67 1.31
N GLU A 32 35.64 33.08 1.60
CA GLU A 32 35.28 32.58 2.93
C GLU A 32 35.40 31.07 2.95
N ASN A 33 36.19 30.54 3.90
CA ASN A 33 36.27 29.10 4.13
C ASN A 33 35.05 28.64 4.95
N TRP A 34 34.23 27.79 4.36
CA TRP A 34 32.99 27.31 4.96
C TRP A 34 33.13 26.06 5.84
N ARG A 35 34.33 25.51 6.08
CA ARG A 35 34.51 24.28 6.89
C ARG A 35 33.81 24.35 8.24
N ARG A 36 33.96 25.46 8.98
CA ARG A 36 33.30 25.64 10.30
C ARG A 36 31.79 25.77 10.17
N TYR A 37 31.32 26.46 9.13
CA TYR A 37 29.91 26.66 8.86
C TYR A 37 29.22 25.35 8.46
N LEU A 38 29.84 24.55 7.58
CA LEU A 38 29.33 23.23 7.20
C LEU A 38 29.31 22.26 8.39
N ASN A 39 30.28 22.33 9.29
CA ASN A 39 30.25 21.52 10.51
C ASN A 39 29.08 21.87 11.42
N ALA A 40 28.83 23.17 11.64
CA ALA A 40 27.68 23.62 12.42
C ALA A 40 26.35 23.25 11.76
N GLU A 41 26.24 23.35 10.43
CA GLU A 41 25.03 22.91 9.73
C GLU A 41 24.84 21.38 9.81
N ARG A 42 25.92 20.57 9.79
CA ARG A 42 25.82 19.13 10.03
C ARG A 42 25.33 18.80 11.43
N GLU A 43 25.83 19.50 12.45
CA GLU A 43 25.35 19.35 13.83
C GLU A 43 23.87 19.74 13.94
N ASN A 44 23.46 20.82 13.26
CA ASN A 44 22.06 21.22 13.18
C ASN A 44 21.18 20.19 12.46
N ILE A 45 21.66 19.58 11.37
CA ILE A 45 20.96 18.51 10.65
C ILE A 45 20.83 17.27 11.54
N ALA A 46 21.91 16.89 12.24
CA ALA A 46 21.93 15.76 13.18
C ALA A 46 20.99 15.99 14.38
N ALA A 47 20.87 17.25 14.83
CA ALA A 47 19.94 17.67 15.87
C ALA A 47 18.49 17.92 15.35
N GLY A 48 18.24 17.77 14.04
CA GLY A 48 16.93 18.01 13.43
C GLY A 48 16.48 19.47 13.38
N LEU A 49 17.40 20.41 13.59
CA LEU A 49 17.14 21.86 13.66
C LEU A 49 17.17 22.56 12.28
N THR A 50 17.68 21.89 11.24
CA THR A 50 17.74 22.40 9.86
C THR A 50 17.33 21.33 8.84
N MET A 51 16.92 21.78 7.64
CA MET A 51 16.24 20.91 6.68
C MET A 51 17.16 19.87 6.03
N PRO A 52 16.73 18.60 5.92
CA PRO A 52 17.14 17.72 4.84
C PRO A 52 16.27 18.02 3.61
N GLU A 53 16.53 19.12 2.89
CA GLU A 53 15.80 19.48 1.65
C GLU A 53 16.09 18.53 0.46
N GLN A 54 16.95 17.52 0.63
CA GLN A 54 17.44 16.70 -0.51
C GLN A 54 17.08 15.21 -0.48
N LYS A 55 16.25 14.73 0.44
CA LYS A 55 15.77 13.33 0.38
C LYS A 55 14.40 13.13 -0.29
N ASN A 56 13.76 14.16 -0.86
CA ASN A 56 12.31 14.11 -1.04
C ASN A 56 11.64 14.67 -2.30
N THR A 57 12.42 15.03 -3.31
CA THR A 57 11.84 15.43 -4.60
C THR A 57 11.40 14.22 -5.43
N GLN A 58 11.85 13.00 -5.11
CA GLN A 58 11.57 11.82 -5.93
C GLN A 58 10.06 11.51 -5.99
N LEU A 59 9.37 11.43 -4.84
CA LEU A 59 7.94 11.11 -4.80
C LEU A 59 7.05 12.16 -5.49
N ALA A 60 7.42 13.43 -5.39
CA ALA A 60 6.70 14.54 -6.04
C ALA A 60 6.99 14.64 -7.55
N GLN A 61 8.10 14.07 -8.02
CA GLN A 61 8.51 14.08 -9.44
C GLN A 61 8.12 12.80 -10.19
N MET A 62 7.79 11.72 -9.49
CA MET A 62 7.33 10.46 -10.08
C MET A 62 6.12 10.65 -11.01
N ALA A 63 5.96 9.74 -11.96
CA ALA A 63 4.73 9.62 -12.72
C ALA A 63 3.60 9.06 -11.84
N ASP A 64 2.35 9.32 -12.23
CA ASP A 64 1.18 8.80 -11.49
C ASP A 64 1.14 7.27 -11.46
N SER A 65 1.66 6.60 -12.50
CA SER A 65 1.81 5.14 -12.55
C SER A 65 2.82 4.61 -11.53
N GLU A 66 3.93 5.29 -11.31
CA GLU A 66 4.93 4.87 -10.33
C GLU A 66 4.41 5.07 -8.90
N ARG A 67 3.64 6.14 -8.66
CA ARG A 67 2.90 6.34 -7.41
C ARG A 67 1.88 5.24 -7.16
N ALA A 68 1.11 4.89 -8.20
CA ALA A 68 0.17 3.80 -8.14
C ALA A 68 0.84 2.46 -7.81
N GLN A 69 2.02 2.17 -8.36
CA GLN A 69 2.78 0.96 -8.03
C GLN A 69 3.22 0.92 -6.56
N MET A 70 3.69 2.04 -6.00
CA MET A 70 3.99 2.12 -4.57
C MET A 70 2.74 1.91 -3.71
N LEU A 71 1.59 2.46 -4.13
CA LEU A 71 0.33 2.24 -3.44
C LEU A 71 -0.11 0.77 -3.52
N ALA A 72 0.03 0.12 -4.68
CA ALA A 72 -0.26 -1.30 -4.85
C ALA A 72 0.60 -2.16 -3.91
N GLY A 73 1.87 -1.81 -3.74
CA GLY A 73 2.82 -2.49 -2.85
C GLY A 73 2.50 -2.41 -1.36
N ARG A 74 1.44 -1.68 -0.95
CA ARG A 74 0.94 -1.68 0.44
C ARG A 74 0.05 -2.88 0.75
N PHE A 75 -0.32 -3.66 -0.26
CA PHE A 75 -1.25 -4.78 -0.12
C PHE A 75 -0.62 -6.05 -0.67
N ASP A 76 -1.02 -7.21 -0.12
CA ASP A 76 -0.54 -8.52 -0.57
C ASP A 76 -1.04 -8.87 -1.98
N GLY A 77 -2.11 -8.21 -2.43
CA GLY A 77 -2.65 -8.31 -3.78
C GLY A 77 -3.67 -7.20 -4.02
N VAL A 78 -3.77 -6.73 -5.27
CA VAL A 78 -4.72 -5.68 -5.69
C VAL A 78 -5.30 -6.05 -7.05
N CYS A 79 -6.62 -5.96 -7.17
CA CYS A 79 -7.34 -6.12 -8.43
C CYS A 79 -8.46 -5.07 -8.57
N VAL A 80 -9.01 -4.94 -9.76
CA VAL A 80 -10.14 -4.04 -10.04
C VAL A 80 -11.32 -4.83 -10.58
N HIS A 81 -12.51 -4.64 -10.03
CA HIS A 81 -13.71 -5.24 -10.57
C HIS A 81 -14.02 -4.61 -11.94
N PRO A 82 -14.15 -5.39 -13.03
CA PRO A 82 -14.18 -4.86 -14.40
C PRO A 82 -15.39 -3.95 -14.68
N GLU A 83 -16.55 -4.24 -14.07
CA GLU A 83 -17.76 -3.44 -14.29
C GLU A 83 -17.91 -2.24 -13.35
N SER A 84 -17.66 -2.43 -12.05
CA SER A 84 -17.89 -1.41 -11.03
C SER A 84 -16.68 -0.50 -10.79
N GLU A 85 -15.51 -0.84 -11.33
CA GLU A 85 -14.22 -0.20 -11.10
C GLU A 85 -13.80 -0.14 -9.62
N ILE A 86 -14.45 -0.94 -8.77
CA ILE A 86 -14.11 -1.03 -7.34
C ILE A 86 -12.82 -1.82 -7.20
N VAL A 87 -11.83 -1.19 -6.56
CA VAL A 87 -10.58 -1.83 -6.19
C VAL A 87 -10.85 -2.83 -5.07
N HIS A 88 -10.33 -4.04 -5.23
CA HIS A 88 -10.30 -5.04 -4.18
C HIS A 88 -8.85 -5.34 -3.82
N VAL A 89 -8.62 -5.65 -2.54
CA VAL A 89 -7.30 -6.06 -2.06
C VAL A 89 -7.39 -7.39 -1.33
N TRP A 90 -6.33 -8.18 -1.45
CA TRP A 90 -6.26 -9.49 -0.83
C TRP A 90 -5.97 -9.37 0.67
N ARG A 91 -6.89 -9.88 1.50
CA ARG A 91 -6.77 -9.86 2.97
C ARG A 91 -7.33 -11.14 3.55
N GLY A 92 -6.53 -11.86 4.34
CA GLY A 92 -7.02 -13.01 5.11
C GLY A 92 -7.70 -14.09 4.26
N GLY A 93 -7.19 -14.33 3.04
CA GLY A 93 -7.72 -15.37 2.16
C GLY A 93 -8.91 -14.98 1.29
N VAL A 94 -9.31 -13.70 1.29
CA VAL A 94 -10.41 -13.20 0.46
C VAL A 94 -10.07 -11.85 -0.18
N TRP A 95 -10.71 -11.57 -1.31
CA TRP A 95 -10.70 -10.26 -1.97
C TRP A 95 -11.72 -9.33 -1.30
N CYS A 96 -11.24 -8.27 -0.64
CA CYS A 96 -12.09 -7.29 0.06
C CYS A 96 -12.19 -5.99 -0.74
N PRO A 97 -13.40 -5.42 -0.95
CA PRO A 97 -13.54 -4.11 -1.58
C PRO A 97 -12.91 -3.02 -0.71
N VAL A 98 -12.23 -2.08 -1.35
CA VAL A 98 -11.57 -0.95 -0.69
C VAL A 98 -12.11 0.36 -1.24
N SER A 99 -12.43 1.28 -0.33
CA SER A 99 -12.91 2.60 -0.71
C SER A 99 -11.79 3.49 -1.26
N THR A 100 -12.12 4.42 -2.15
CA THR A 100 -11.20 5.47 -2.61
C THR A 100 -10.57 6.26 -1.45
N MET A 101 -11.32 6.48 -0.36
CA MET A 101 -10.83 7.18 0.83
C MET A 101 -9.74 6.38 1.55
N GLU A 102 -9.89 5.07 1.67
CA GLU A 102 -8.89 4.19 2.27
C GLU A 102 -7.61 4.17 1.43
N LEU A 103 -7.72 4.01 0.11
CA LEU A 103 -6.58 4.10 -0.82
C LEU A 103 -5.88 5.46 -0.73
N SER A 104 -6.66 6.55 -0.63
CA SER A 104 -6.13 7.90 -0.46
C SER A 104 -5.34 8.04 0.85
N ARG A 105 -5.81 7.43 1.95
CA ARG A 105 -5.12 7.45 3.25
C ARG A 105 -3.80 6.67 3.20
N GLU A 106 -3.79 5.51 2.55
CA GLU A 106 -2.54 4.75 2.34
C GLU A 106 -1.54 5.55 1.51
N MET A 107 -1.99 6.24 0.44
CA MET A 107 -1.11 7.09 -0.32
C MET A 107 -0.56 8.26 0.52
N VAL A 108 -1.40 8.89 1.35
CA VAL A 108 -0.95 9.93 2.30
C VAL A 108 0.08 9.38 3.31
N ALA A 109 -0.09 8.14 3.77
CA ALA A 109 0.89 7.48 4.64
C ALA A 109 2.23 7.32 3.92
N ILE A 110 2.24 6.87 2.66
CA ILE A 110 3.46 6.79 1.82
C ILE A 110 4.14 8.16 1.74
N TYR A 111 3.39 9.23 1.42
CA TYR A 111 3.95 10.59 1.38
C TYR A 111 4.55 11.00 2.73
N SER A 112 3.88 10.68 3.83
CA SER A 112 4.33 11.03 5.18
C SER A 112 5.59 10.27 5.60
N GLU A 113 5.67 8.98 5.29
CA GLU A 113 6.85 8.13 5.51
C GLU A 113 8.07 8.67 4.77
N HIS A 114 7.86 9.14 3.54
CA HIS A 114 8.91 9.76 2.75
C HIS A 114 9.22 11.19 3.23
N ARG A 115 8.34 11.83 4.01
CA ARG A 115 8.33 13.26 4.42
C ARG A 115 8.00 14.24 3.29
N ALA A 116 7.35 13.75 2.24
CA ALA A 116 7.02 14.51 1.04
C ALA A 116 5.69 15.26 1.21
N THR A 117 5.59 16.43 0.60
CA THR A 117 4.31 17.15 0.50
C THR A 117 3.46 16.59 -0.64
N PHE A 118 2.14 16.65 -0.51
CA PHE A 118 1.20 16.24 -1.54
C PHE A 118 0.09 17.27 -1.74
N SER A 119 -0.59 17.16 -2.88
CA SER A 119 -1.87 17.82 -3.12
C SER A 119 -2.97 16.78 -3.25
N LYS A 120 -4.22 17.17 -3.00
CA LYS A 120 -5.39 16.30 -3.21
C LYS A 120 -5.42 15.71 -4.63
N ARG A 121 -5.04 16.51 -5.64
CA ARG A 121 -5.00 16.08 -7.04
C ARG A 121 -4.02 14.93 -7.24
N VAL A 122 -2.81 15.03 -6.70
CA VAL A 122 -1.78 13.99 -6.87
C VAL A 122 -2.18 12.69 -6.19
N ILE A 123 -2.81 12.77 -5.01
CA ILE A 123 -3.36 11.59 -4.33
C ILE A 123 -4.44 10.92 -5.18
N ASN A 124 -5.42 11.69 -5.67
CA ASN A 124 -6.49 11.16 -6.51
C ASN A 124 -5.94 10.53 -7.80
N ASN A 125 -5.00 11.20 -8.47
CA ASN A 125 -4.38 10.69 -9.68
C ASN A 125 -3.66 9.34 -9.46
N ALA A 126 -2.96 9.18 -8.34
CA ALA A 126 -2.33 7.90 -7.99
C ALA A 126 -3.36 6.79 -7.80
N VAL A 127 -4.51 7.10 -7.17
CA VAL A 127 -5.61 6.14 -6.99
C VAL A 127 -6.29 5.77 -8.31
N GLU A 128 -6.52 6.74 -9.21
CA GLU A 128 -7.06 6.43 -10.53
C GLU A 128 -6.07 5.64 -11.39
N ALA A 129 -4.77 5.99 -11.34
CA ALA A 129 -3.74 5.22 -12.00
C ALA A 129 -3.64 3.79 -11.44
N LEU A 130 -3.88 3.58 -10.14
CA LEU A 130 -3.95 2.24 -9.53
C LEU A 130 -5.01 1.37 -10.20
N LYS A 131 -6.22 1.89 -10.43
CA LYS A 131 -7.29 1.14 -11.11
C LYS A 131 -6.90 0.71 -12.52
N VAL A 132 -6.11 1.53 -13.22
CA VAL A 132 -5.66 1.25 -14.59
C VAL A 132 -4.58 0.18 -14.63
N ILE A 133 -3.67 0.16 -13.65
CA ILE A 133 -2.57 -0.83 -13.61
C ILE A 133 -2.95 -2.13 -12.90
N ALA A 134 -3.98 -2.12 -12.05
CA ALA A 134 -4.43 -3.29 -11.33
C ALA A 134 -4.97 -4.35 -12.29
N GLU A 135 -4.74 -5.62 -11.95
CA GLU A 135 -5.29 -6.73 -12.74
C GLU A 135 -6.82 -6.72 -12.68
N PRO A 136 -7.52 -6.98 -13.80
CA PRO A 136 -8.96 -7.20 -13.76
C PRO A 136 -9.29 -8.41 -12.88
N MET A 137 -10.24 -8.22 -11.97
CA MET A 137 -10.72 -9.28 -11.10
C MET A 137 -11.37 -10.39 -11.92
N GLY A 138 -10.97 -11.64 -11.65
CA GLY A 138 -11.62 -12.82 -12.21
C GLY A 138 -12.89 -13.21 -11.45
N GLU A 139 -13.50 -14.30 -11.90
CA GLU A 139 -14.72 -14.83 -11.31
C GLU A 139 -14.40 -15.96 -10.32
N PRO A 140 -15.01 -15.97 -9.11
CA PRO A 140 -14.89 -17.11 -8.21
C PRO A 140 -15.48 -18.37 -8.85
N SER A 141 -14.76 -19.49 -8.74
CA SER A 141 -15.27 -20.77 -9.21
C SER A 141 -16.49 -21.20 -8.40
N GLY A 142 -17.61 -21.48 -9.08
CA GLY A 142 -18.83 -21.99 -8.45
C GLY A 142 -18.69 -23.40 -7.84
N ASP A 143 -17.57 -24.07 -8.12
CA ASP A 143 -17.22 -25.37 -7.57
C ASP A 143 -16.36 -25.28 -6.30
N LEU A 144 -15.91 -24.08 -5.91
CA LEU A 144 -15.15 -23.88 -4.68
C LEU A 144 -16.09 -23.47 -3.54
N LEU A 145 -16.06 -24.24 -2.45
CA LEU A 145 -16.74 -23.91 -1.21
C LEU A 145 -15.73 -23.25 -0.24
N PRO A 146 -15.84 -21.93 0.02
CA PRO A 146 -14.90 -21.22 0.88
C PRO A 146 -15.17 -21.50 2.36
N PHE A 147 -14.12 -21.84 3.10
CA PHE A 147 -14.04 -21.94 4.55
C PHE A 147 -13.15 -20.84 5.11
N ALA A 148 -13.12 -20.67 6.44
CA ALA A 148 -12.26 -19.68 7.10
C ALA A 148 -10.75 -20.01 6.97
N ASN A 149 -10.41 -21.27 6.76
CA ASN A 149 -9.03 -21.79 6.71
C ASN A 149 -8.62 -22.32 5.31
N GLY A 150 -9.42 -22.07 4.27
CA GLY A 150 -9.15 -22.56 2.92
C GLY A 150 -10.41 -22.73 2.08
N ALA A 151 -10.31 -23.47 0.98
CA ALA A 151 -11.44 -23.77 0.10
C ALA A 151 -11.47 -25.26 -0.25
N LEU A 152 -12.67 -25.83 -0.29
CA LEU A 152 -12.92 -27.20 -0.74
C LEU A 152 -13.38 -27.18 -2.19
N ASP A 153 -12.66 -27.90 -3.06
CA ASP A 153 -13.11 -28.18 -4.43
C ASP A 153 -14.17 -29.28 -4.42
N LEU A 154 -15.39 -28.95 -4.87
CA LEU A 154 -16.53 -29.86 -4.86
C LEU A 154 -16.46 -30.94 -5.96
N LYS A 155 -15.60 -30.78 -6.97
CA LYS A 155 -15.39 -31.78 -8.02
C LYS A 155 -14.37 -32.83 -7.58
N THR A 156 -13.26 -32.41 -6.99
CA THR A 156 -12.18 -33.31 -6.56
C THR A 156 -12.34 -33.79 -5.12
N GLY A 157 -13.05 -33.04 -4.29
CA GLY A 157 -13.12 -33.23 -2.84
C GLY A 157 -11.86 -32.77 -2.11
N GLU A 158 -10.95 -32.05 -2.78
CA GLU A 158 -9.68 -31.62 -2.22
C GLU A 158 -9.84 -30.29 -1.47
N PHE A 159 -9.29 -30.23 -0.26
CA PHE A 159 -9.21 -29.01 0.53
C PHE A 159 -7.83 -28.38 0.36
N SER A 160 -7.78 -27.08 0.03
CA SER A 160 -6.53 -26.34 -0.16
C SER A 160 -6.56 -24.98 0.58
N PRO A 161 -5.39 -24.42 0.94
CA PRO A 161 -5.31 -23.06 1.45
C PRO A 161 -5.88 -22.04 0.47
N HIS A 162 -6.25 -20.86 0.97
CA HIS A 162 -6.70 -19.77 0.09
C HIS A 162 -5.59 -19.33 -0.85
N THR A 163 -5.99 -19.07 -2.10
CA THR A 163 -5.10 -18.48 -3.10
C THR A 163 -5.83 -17.33 -3.80
N PRO A 164 -5.14 -16.25 -4.19
CA PRO A 164 -5.75 -15.12 -4.88
C PRO A 164 -6.45 -15.50 -6.19
N GLU A 165 -5.93 -16.53 -6.87
CA GLU A 165 -6.41 -17.01 -8.19
C GLU A 165 -7.80 -17.64 -8.13
N ASN A 166 -8.28 -17.99 -6.93
CA ASN A 166 -9.62 -18.53 -6.74
C ASN A 166 -10.70 -17.44 -6.65
N TRP A 167 -10.31 -16.16 -6.63
CA TRP A 167 -11.21 -15.00 -6.65
C TRP A 167 -12.30 -14.98 -5.57
N ILE A 168 -12.05 -15.66 -4.44
CA ILE A 168 -13.00 -15.76 -3.33
C ILE A 168 -13.16 -14.38 -2.66
N THR A 169 -14.39 -13.89 -2.57
CA THR A 169 -14.74 -12.59 -1.93
C THR A 169 -15.38 -12.74 -0.56
N THR A 170 -15.81 -13.95 -0.21
CA THR A 170 -16.50 -14.24 1.04
C THR A 170 -16.02 -15.57 1.60
N ASN A 171 -15.94 -15.68 2.91
CA ASN A 171 -15.85 -16.97 3.59
C ASN A 171 -17.06 -17.10 4.53
N ASN A 172 -17.39 -18.34 4.88
CA ASN A 172 -18.54 -18.65 5.73
C ASN A 172 -18.23 -18.53 7.24
N GLY A 173 -16.99 -18.20 7.62
CA GLY A 173 -16.53 -18.17 9.01
C GLY A 173 -16.42 -19.55 9.68
N ILE A 174 -16.60 -20.64 8.94
CA ILE A 174 -16.52 -22.02 9.41
C ILE A 174 -15.15 -22.58 9.02
N GLU A 175 -14.47 -23.25 9.95
CA GLU A 175 -13.24 -23.97 9.63
C GLU A 175 -13.57 -25.36 9.06
N TYR A 176 -12.91 -25.73 7.98
CA TYR A 176 -12.96 -27.08 7.45
C TYR A 176 -12.19 -28.03 8.38
N THR A 177 -12.82 -29.16 8.70
CA THR A 177 -12.19 -30.31 9.33
C THR A 177 -12.41 -31.54 8.46
N PRO A 178 -11.37 -32.35 8.19
CA PRO A 178 -11.55 -33.61 7.46
C PRO A 178 -12.53 -34.54 8.19
N PRO A 179 -13.33 -35.34 7.46
CA PRO A 179 -14.26 -36.29 8.09
C PRO A 179 -13.54 -37.28 9.01
N ALA A 180 -14.11 -37.57 10.18
CA ALA A 180 -13.58 -38.60 11.06
C ALA A 180 -13.76 -40.01 10.47
N PRO A 181 -12.94 -41.01 10.86
CA PRO A 181 -13.09 -42.38 10.38
C PRO A 181 -14.50 -42.93 10.68
N GLY A 182 -15.31 -43.16 9.65
CA GLY A 182 -16.69 -43.65 9.76
C GLY A 182 -17.77 -42.58 9.56
N GLU A 183 -17.41 -41.30 9.46
CA GLU A 183 -18.29 -40.26 8.95
C GLU A 183 -18.31 -40.36 7.42
N THR A 184 -19.49 -40.52 6.83
CA THR A 184 -19.62 -40.57 5.37
C THR A 184 -19.10 -39.24 4.80
N SER A 185 -18.16 -39.30 3.85
CA SER A 185 -17.54 -38.16 3.14
C SER A 185 -18.52 -37.28 2.36
N ALA A 186 -19.82 -37.52 2.53
CA ALA A 186 -20.93 -36.74 2.07
C ALA A 186 -21.11 -35.50 2.97
N ILE A 187 -20.15 -34.57 2.92
CA ILE A 187 -20.53 -33.14 2.92
C ILE A 187 -21.16 -32.88 1.54
N THR A 188 -22.25 -33.61 1.26
CA THR A 188 -23.12 -33.33 0.13
C THR A 188 -23.75 -32.01 0.46
N ARG A 189 -23.83 -31.10 -0.52
CA ARG A 189 -24.59 -29.83 -0.54
C ARG A 189 -25.76 -29.73 0.46
N GLN A 190 -26.48 -30.82 0.70
CA GLN A 190 -27.63 -30.93 1.60
C GLN A 190 -27.34 -30.66 3.09
N THR A 191 -26.23 -31.11 3.66
CA THR A 191 -25.96 -30.90 5.11
C THR A 191 -25.65 -29.43 5.40
N PHE A 192 -24.98 -28.75 4.47
CA PHE A 192 -24.67 -27.32 4.56
C PHE A 192 -25.94 -26.45 4.36
N ILE A 193 -26.82 -26.81 3.41
CA ILE A 193 -28.12 -26.14 3.23
C ILE A 193 -29.02 -26.32 4.46
N ASN A 194 -29.04 -27.51 5.06
CA ASN A 194 -29.82 -27.76 6.27
C ASN A 194 -29.28 -27.01 7.49
N GLY A 195 -27.95 -26.82 7.60
CA GLY A 195 -27.32 -26.01 8.65
C GLY A 195 -27.62 -24.51 8.52
N LEU A 196 -27.59 -23.96 7.30
CA LEU A 196 -27.92 -22.56 7.03
C LEU A 196 -29.40 -22.23 7.33
N SER A 197 -30.31 -23.20 7.18
CA SER A 197 -31.73 -23.02 7.52
C SER A 197 -32.02 -22.94 9.03
N THR A 198 -31.03 -23.24 9.88
CA THR A 198 -31.19 -23.25 11.35
C THR A 198 -30.59 -22.01 12.05
N GLN A 199 -30.07 -21.04 11.29
CA GLN A 199 -29.67 -19.76 11.86
C GLN A 199 -30.93 -18.93 12.20
N PRO A 200 -31.16 -18.52 13.46
CA PRO A 200 -32.29 -17.65 13.78
C PRO A 200 -32.10 -16.31 13.06
N GLU A 201 -33.16 -15.86 12.37
CA GLU A 201 -33.21 -14.52 11.76
C GLU A 201 -32.74 -13.49 12.79
N LYS A 202 -31.59 -12.84 12.54
CA LYS A 202 -31.23 -11.64 13.28
C LYS A 202 -32.27 -10.58 12.95
N THR A 203 -33.16 -10.38 13.92
CA THR A 203 -34.21 -9.38 13.93
C THR A 203 -33.67 -8.04 13.46
N ARG A 204 -34.24 -7.56 12.35
CA ARG A 204 -34.03 -6.22 11.81
C ARG A 204 -34.58 -5.21 12.82
N ALA A 205 -33.71 -4.60 13.63
CA ALA A 205 -34.06 -3.45 14.43
C ALA A 205 -33.96 -2.17 13.58
N ARG A 206 -34.95 -1.30 13.78
CA ARG A 206 -35.33 -0.13 12.98
C ARG A 206 -34.30 0.99 12.94
#